data_AF-A0A0B3AGG7-F1
#
_entry.id   AF-A0A0B3AGG7-F1
#
_cell.length_a   1.000
_cell.length_b   1.000
_cell.length_c   1.000
_cell.angle_alpha   90.00
_cell.angle_beta   90.00
_cell.angle_gamma   90.00
#
_symmetry.space_group_name_H-M   'P 1'
#
loop_
_entity.id
_entity.type
_entity.pdbx_description
1 polymer ?
#
loop_
_entity_poly.entity_id
_entity_poly.type
_entity_poly.pdbx_seq_one_letter_code
_entity_poly.pdbx_strand_id
1 'polypeptide(L)'
;MTRGLRADFEFPARRARATMALKHKGYFYSMDAFIAMIIVAVGVFVVMQAQSKELPRTSVFLLADDLSNYLTHTKIYDLNEDYYPDSIKAWKQNQTIAHIDNTLLEQAGEFYAKGKPELANTFLSNVTIATAQSQYNFEIRIDDVVMFSSYTSTQDNAKSLISSKSIISGVIDNSNFWGPYKAEIRVWQ
;
A
#
# COMPACT_ATOMS: atom_id res chain seq x y z
N MET A 1 -8.45 -94.38 49.48
CA MET A 1 -8.99 -93.00 49.48
C MET A 1 -8.59 -92.35 48.17
N THR A 2 -9.60 -92.01 47.38
CA THR A 2 -9.56 -91.78 45.93
C THR A 2 -9.20 -90.34 45.58
N ARG A 3 -8.10 -90.17 44.84
CA ARG A 3 -7.72 -88.91 44.17
C ARG A 3 -8.60 -88.72 42.94
N GLY A 4 -9.46 -87.69 42.95
CA GLY A 4 -10.19 -87.23 41.77
C GLY A 4 -9.37 -86.21 40.98
N LEU A 5 -8.86 -86.59 39.81
CA LEU A 5 -8.40 -85.66 38.79
C LEU A 5 -9.63 -85.16 38.01
N ARG A 6 -9.98 -83.87 38.15
CA ARG A 6 -10.81 -83.17 37.17
C ARG A 6 -9.87 -82.57 36.13
N ALA A 7 -9.99 -83.04 34.90
CA ALA A 7 -9.36 -82.43 33.74
C ALA A 7 -10.25 -81.26 33.30
N ASP A 8 -9.77 -80.05 33.52
CA ASP A 8 -10.43 -78.83 33.06
C ASP A 8 -10.27 -78.72 31.55
N PHE A 9 -11.36 -79.00 30.84
CA PHE A 9 -11.46 -78.92 29.38
C PHE A 9 -11.71 -77.45 29.00
N GLU A 10 -10.64 -76.66 28.83
CA GLU A 10 -10.77 -75.28 28.33
C GLU A 10 -11.12 -75.29 26.83
N PHE A 11 -12.32 -74.80 26.51
CA PHE A 11 -12.82 -74.65 25.14
C PHE A 11 -12.04 -73.56 24.36
N PRO A 12 -11.39 -73.89 23.22
CA PRO A 12 -10.58 -72.95 22.45
C PRO A 12 -11.36 -71.82 21.75
N ALA A 13 -12.69 -71.87 21.74
CA ALA A 13 -13.54 -70.93 20.99
C ALA A 13 -13.55 -69.48 21.54
N ARG A 14 -13.17 -69.26 22.80
CA ARG A 14 -13.18 -67.91 23.40
C ARG A 14 -11.97 -67.05 22.99
N ARG A 15 -10.82 -67.63 22.63
CA ARG A 15 -9.63 -66.86 22.23
C ARG A 15 -9.74 -66.25 20.83
N ALA A 16 -10.50 -66.86 19.91
CA ALA A 16 -10.64 -66.36 18.53
C ALA A 16 -11.50 -65.09 18.40
N ARG A 17 -12.48 -64.88 19.30
CA ARG A 17 -13.33 -63.67 19.27
C ARG A 17 -12.61 -62.41 19.78
N ALA A 18 -11.69 -62.56 20.74
CA ALA A 18 -10.94 -61.43 21.30
C ALA A 18 -9.95 -60.82 20.30
N THR A 19 -9.32 -61.64 19.45
CA THR A 19 -8.34 -61.17 18.45
C THR A 19 -8.99 -60.49 17.24
N MET A 20 -10.20 -60.88 16.84
CA MET A 20 -10.93 -60.16 15.78
C MET A 20 -11.40 -58.77 16.24
N ALA A 21 -11.88 -58.62 17.48
CA ALA A 21 -12.36 -57.34 17.99
C ALA A 21 -11.24 -56.29 18.14
N LEU A 22 -9.99 -56.72 18.37
CA LEU A 22 -8.83 -55.83 18.44
C LEU A 22 -8.41 -55.28 17.06
N LYS A 23 -8.62 -56.04 15.99
CA LYS A 23 -8.24 -55.62 14.62
C LYS A 23 -9.09 -54.45 14.10
N HIS A 24 -10.34 -54.34 14.54
CA HIS A 24 -11.22 -53.22 14.17
C HIS A 24 -10.91 -51.92 14.93
N LYS A 25 -10.37 -51.99 16.14
CA LYS A 25 -10.06 -50.79 16.96
C LYS A 25 -8.92 -49.95 16.38
N GLY A 26 -7.94 -50.58 15.73
CA GLY A 26 -6.85 -49.85 15.07
C GLY A 26 -7.33 -49.00 13.89
N TYR A 27 -8.36 -49.44 13.17
CA TYR A 27 -8.92 -48.68 12.05
C TYR A 27 -9.59 -47.38 12.51
N PHE A 28 -10.36 -47.42 13.60
CA PHE A 28 -11.01 -46.23 14.16
C PHE A 28 -9.99 -45.21 14.67
N TYR A 29 -8.90 -45.67 15.29
CA TYR A 29 -7.82 -44.79 15.73
C TYR A 29 -7.13 -44.09 14.56
N SER A 30 -6.80 -44.83 13.49
CA SER A 30 -6.17 -44.24 12.31
C SER A 30 -7.10 -43.28 11.56
N MET A 31 -8.41 -43.59 11.50
CA MET A 31 -9.41 -42.73 10.87
C MET A 31 -9.58 -41.43 11.65
N ASP A 32 -9.64 -41.49 12.98
CA ASP A 32 -9.71 -40.30 13.85
C ASP A 32 -8.45 -39.43 13.71
N ALA A 33 -7.27 -40.03 13.72
CA ALA A 33 -6.02 -39.32 13.49
C ALA A 33 -5.96 -38.64 12.12
N PHE A 34 -6.48 -39.29 11.07
CA PHE A 34 -6.55 -38.72 9.73
C PHE A 34 -7.54 -37.54 9.65
N ILE A 35 -8.70 -37.66 10.29
CA ILE A 35 -9.69 -36.56 10.38
C ILE A 35 -9.07 -35.37 11.14
N ALA A 36 -8.42 -35.61 12.28
CA ALA A 36 -7.75 -34.58 13.05
C ALA A 36 -6.66 -33.87 12.22
N MET A 37 -5.88 -34.62 11.45
CA MET A 37 -4.86 -34.04 10.55
C MET A 37 -5.47 -33.14 9.49
N ILE A 38 -6.60 -33.54 8.87
CA ILE A 38 -7.31 -32.70 7.89
C ILE A 38 -7.81 -31.42 8.55
N ILE A 39 -8.41 -31.50 9.74
CA ILE A 39 -8.91 -30.32 10.46
C ILE A 39 -7.78 -29.33 10.75
N VAL A 40 -6.63 -29.83 11.22
CA VAL A 40 -5.44 -29.00 11.47
C VAL A 40 -4.92 -28.38 10.17
N ALA A 41 -4.82 -29.16 9.09
CA ALA A 41 -4.35 -28.67 7.79
C ALA A 41 -5.25 -27.57 7.22
N VAL A 42 -6.58 -27.75 7.28
CA VAL A 42 -7.56 -26.74 6.86
C VAL A 42 -7.47 -25.50 7.76
N GLY A 43 -7.34 -25.68 9.07
CA GLY A 43 -7.19 -24.57 10.02
C GLY A 43 -5.96 -23.71 9.72
N VAL A 44 -4.80 -24.35 9.51
CA VAL A 44 -3.57 -23.66 9.13
C VAL A 44 -3.73 -22.95 7.78
N PHE A 45 -4.34 -23.61 6.79
CA PHE A 45 -4.58 -23.01 5.48
C PHE A 45 -5.44 -21.75 5.57
N VAL A 46 -6.53 -21.77 6.36
CA VAL A 46 -7.39 -20.59 6.58
C VAL A 46 -6.61 -19.46 7.25
N VAL A 47 -5.79 -19.76 8.27
CA VAL A 47 -4.95 -18.75 8.95
C VAL A 47 -3.93 -18.14 7.99
N MET A 48 -3.30 -18.94 7.13
CA MET A 48 -2.36 -18.43 6.12
C MET A 48 -3.06 -17.52 5.09
N GLN A 49 -4.26 -17.88 4.66
CA GLN A 49 -5.04 -17.04 3.74
C GLN A 49 -5.52 -15.75 4.40
N ALA A 50 -5.77 -15.76 5.71
CA ALA A 50 -6.17 -14.57 6.45
C ALA A 50 -5.06 -13.50 6.56
N GLN A 51 -3.79 -13.84 6.34
CA GLN A 51 -2.67 -12.88 6.46
C GLN A 51 -2.47 -11.96 5.24
N SER A 52 -3.23 -12.13 4.15
CA SER A 52 -2.88 -11.50 2.88
C SER A 52 -3.75 -10.30 2.51
N LYS A 53 -3.62 -9.15 3.21
CA LYS A 53 -4.06 -7.81 2.72
C LYS A 53 -3.31 -6.61 3.32
N GLU A 54 -2.15 -6.79 3.94
CA GLU A 54 -1.33 -5.62 4.27
C GLU A 54 -0.49 -5.27 3.05
N LEU A 55 -0.82 -4.17 2.37
CA LEU A 55 0.01 -3.66 1.28
C LEU A 55 1.41 -3.34 1.85
N PRO A 56 2.50 -3.70 1.15
CA PRO A 56 3.83 -3.52 1.68
C PRO A 56 4.09 -2.03 1.93
N ARG A 57 4.51 -1.67 3.15
CA ARG A 57 4.90 -0.28 3.50
C ARG A 57 5.96 0.30 2.54
N THR A 58 6.80 -0.57 1.98
CA THR A 58 7.77 -0.23 0.93
C THR A 58 7.14 0.51 -0.24
N SER A 59 5.88 0.22 -0.58
CA SER A 59 5.19 0.83 -1.71
C SER A 59 4.81 2.30 -1.47
N VAL A 60 4.41 2.65 -0.24
CA VAL A 60 4.11 4.04 0.14
C VAL A 60 5.38 4.90 0.10
N PHE A 61 6.49 4.34 0.56
CA PHE A 61 7.79 5.01 0.51
C PHE A 61 8.26 5.24 -0.93
N LEU A 62 8.22 4.20 -1.79
CA LEU A 62 8.61 4.33 -3.19
C LEU A 62 7.78 5.38 -3.92
N LEU A 63 6.46 5.39 -3.73
CA LEU A 63 5.62 6.41 -4.33
C LEU A 63 5.95 7.82 -3.82
N ALA A 64 6.20 7.98 -2.51
CA ALA A 64 6.58 9.28 -1.95
C ALA A 64 7.92 9.78 -2.51
N ASP A 65 8.88 8.88 -2.71
CA ASP A 65 10.18 9.19 -3.31
C ASP A 65 10.03 9.52 -4.81
N ASP A 66 9.32 8.69 -5.57
CA ASP A 66 9.07 8.89 -7.00
C ASP A 66 8.31 10.19 -7.27
N LEU A 67 7.25 10.46 -6.51
CA LEU A 67 6.45 11.68 -6.64
C LEU A 67 7.27 12.92 -6.24
N SER A 68 8.05 12.82 -5.17
CA SER A 68 8.95 13.89 -4.75
C SER A 68 10.00 14.18 -5.81
N ASN A 69 10.69 13.15 -6.30
CA ASN A 69 11.72 13.27 -7.31
C ASN A 69 11.16 13.83 -8.62
N TYR A 70 10.00 13.34 -9.06
CA TYR A 70 9.30 13.86 -10.24
C TYR A 70 9.00 15.37 -10.09
N LEU A 71 8.35 15.77 -8.99
CA LEU A 71 7.95 17.17 -8.80
C LEU A 71 9.13 18.13 -8.62
N THR A 72 10.21 17.67 -7.99
CA THR A 72 11.39 18.50 -7.68
C THR A 72 12.45 18.54 -8.78
N HIS A 73 12.46 17.59 -9.71
CA HIS A 73 13.50 17.53 -10.75
C HIS A 73 12.97 17.65 -12.18
N THR A 74 11.70 17.34 -12.44
CA THR A 74 11.11 17.52 -13.77
C THR A 74 10.82 19.01 -14.00
N LYS A 75 11.32 19.55 -15.12
CA LYS A 75 11.06 20.94 -15.50
C LYS A 75 9.84 21.04 -16.39
N ILE A 76 9.24 22.22 -16.46
CA ILE A 76 8.03 22.45 -17.27
C ILE A 76 8.30 22.21 -18.77
N TYR A 77 9.52 22.49 -19.24
CA TYR A 77 9.88 22.20 -20.64
C TYR A 77 10.07 20.71 -20.94
N ASP A 78 10.33 19.88 -19.92
CA ASP A 78 10.44 18.41 -20.08
C ASP A 78 9.06 17.74 -20.25
N LEU A 79 7.99 18.48 -19.96
CA LEU A 79 6.63 18.00 -20.11
C LEU A 79 6.28 17.84 -21.59
N ASN A 80 6.11 16.59 -22.04
CA ASN A 80 5.62 16.25 -23.36
C ASN A 80 4.24 16.87 -23.63
N GLU A 81 4.16 17.77 -24.60
CA GLU A 81 2.95 18.51 -24.95
C GLU A 81 1.78 17.60 -25.36
N ASP A 82 2.03 16.39 -25.84
CA ASP A 82 0.96 15.48 -26.27
C ASP A 82 0.18 14.87 -25.09
N TYR A 83 0.76 14.86 -23.88
CA TYR A 83 0.22 14.10 -22.75
C TYR A 83 -0.44 14.96 -21.66
N TYR A 84 -0.18 16.27 -21.62
CA TYR A 84 -0.76 17.12 -20.57
C TYR A 84 -2.00 17.88 -21.06
N PRO A 85 -2.94 18.21 -20.15
CA PRO A 85 -4.18 18.89 -20.49
C PRO A 85 -3.98 20.23 -21.21
N ASP A 86 -4.92 20.60 -22.07
CA ASP A 86 -4.88 21.84 -22.87
C ASP A 86 -4.74 23.11 -22.02
N SER A 87 -5.08 23.07 -20.74
CA SER A 87 -4.86 24.14 -19.77
C SER A 87 -3.39 24.55 -19.66
N ILE A 88 -2.47 23.58 -19.59
CA ILE A 88 -1.03 23.85 -19.46
C ILE A 88 -0.50 24.46 -20.77
N LYS A 89 -0.98 23.98 -21.92
CA LYS A 89 -0.64 24.56 -23.23
C LYS A 89 -1.07 26.03 -23.31
N ALA A 90 -2.32 26.30 -22.92
CA ALA A 90 -2.85 27.67 -22.89
C ALA A 90 -2.08 28.57 -21.93
N TRP A 91 -1.63 28.06 -20.77
CA TRP A 91 -0.83 28.84 -19.83
C TRP A 91 0.58 29.16 -20.32
N LYS A 92 1.19 28.26 -21.08
CA LYS A 92 2.46 28.53 -21.80
C LYS A 92 2.25 29.64 -22.83
N GLN A 93 1.19 29.55 -23.63
CA GLN A 93 0.89 30.54 -24.69
C GLN A 93 0.53 31.92 -24.14
N ASN A 94 -0.24 31.97 -23.05
CA ASN A 94 -0.70 33.22 -22.43
C ASN A 94 0.31 33.84 -21.45
N GLN A 95 1.54 33.29 -21.36
CA GLN A 95 2.59 33.72 -20.43
C GLN A 95 2.17 33.69 -18.95
N THR A 96 1.19 32.85 -18.59
CA THR A 96 0.84 32.59 -17.19
C THR A 96 1.99 31.83 -16.50
N ILE A 97 2.67 30.96 -17.25
CA ILE A 97 3.94 30.33 -16.88
C ILE A 97 5.04 31.09 -17.63
N ALA A 98 5.74 31.98 -16.91
CA ALA A 98 6.81 32.79 -17.49
C ALA A 98 8.14 32.00 -17.57
N HIS A 99 8.42 31.18 -16.57
CA HIS A 99 9.69 30.46 -16.41
C HIS A 99 9.50 28.97 -16.68
N ILE A 100 9.69 28.56 -17.94
CA ILE A 100 9.55 27.14 -18.33
C ILE A 100 10.69 26.26 -17.80
N ASP A 101 11.75 26.86 -17.28
CA ASP A 101 12.89 26.21 -16.64
C ASP A 101 12.66 25.87 -15.17
N ASN A 102 11.58 26.39 -14.57
CA ASN A 102 11.13 25.97 -13.25
C ASN A 102 10.81 24.47 -13.23
N THR A 103 11.10 23.84 -12.11
CA THR A 103 10.56 22.52 -11.76
C THR A 103 9.05 22.60 -11.51
N LEU A 104 8.36 21.47 -11.53
CA LEU A 104 6.91 21.44 -11.28
C LEU A 104 6.56 22.00 -9.90
N LEU A 105 7.35 21.66 -8.89
CA LEU A 105 7.13 22.15 -7.54
C LEU A 105 7.44 23.64 -7.40
N GLU A 106 8.49 24.13 -8.08
CA GLU A 106 8.79 25.57 -8.11
C GLU A 106 7.69 26.37 -8.80
N GLN A 107 7.11 25.87 -9.89
CA GLN A 107 6.01 26.54 -10.56
C GLN A 107 4.75 26.66 -9.67
N ALA A 108 4.44 25.60 -8.92
CA ALA A 108 3.39 25.65 -7.91
C ALA A 108 3.70 26.68 -6.82
N GLY A 109 4.97 26.77 -6.40
CA GLY A 109 5.48 27.80 -5.50
C GLY A 109 5.34 29.23 -6.04
N GLU A 110 5.62 29.44 -7.32
CA GLU A 110 5.45 30.75 -7.98
C GLU A 110 3.96 31.15 -8.00
N PHE A 111 3.05 30.22 -8.31
CA PHE A 111 1.61 30.50 -8.23
C PHE A 111 1.15 30.81 -6.81
N TYR A 112 1.66 30.10 -5.81
CA TYR A 112 1.42 30.39 -4.40
C TYR A 112 1.93 31.79 -4.02
N ALA A 113 3.16 32.14 -4.39
CA ALA A 113 3.77 33.45 -4.13
C ALA A 113 2.99 34.61 -4.76
N LYS A 114 2.41 34.38 -5.95
CA LYS A 114 1.55 35.34 -6.66
C LYS A 114 0.13 35.44 -6.10
N GLY A 115 -0.20 34.73 -5.01
CA GLY A 115 -1.54 34.71 -4.42
C GLY A 115 -2.58 33.99 -5.28
N LYS A 116 -2.16 33.00 -6.07
CA LYS A 116 -3.03 32.23 -6.98
C LYS A 116 -3.03 30.73 -6.64
N PRO A 117 -3.43 30.32 -5.43
CA PRO A 117 -3.40 28.91 -5.01
C PRO A 117 -4.28 27.99 -5.87
N GLU A 118 -5.36 28.51 -6.46
CA GLU A 118 -6.22 27.74 -7.37
C GLU A 118 -5.51 27.31 -8.66
N LEU A 119 -4.59 28.15 -9.16
CA LEU A 119 -3.73 27.78 -10.28
C LEU A 119 -2.70 26.74 -9.86
N ALA A 120 -2.14 26.84 -8.65
CA ALA A 120 -1.24 25.82 -8.10
C ALA A 120 -1.96 24.47 -7.99
N ASN A 121 -3.18 24.45 -7.47
CA ASN A 121 -4.01 23.23 -7.38
C ASN A 121 -4.25 22.63 -8.76
N THR A 122 -4.78 23.42 -9.68
CA THR A 122 -5.10 22.95 -11.04
C THR A 122 -3.84 22.51 -11.79
N PHE A 123 -2.71 23.17 -11.58
CA PHE A 123 -1.44 22.77 -12.16
C PHE A 123 -0.98 21.42 -11.60
N LEU A 124 -0.93 21.29 -10.28
CA LEU A 124 -0.51 20.07 -9.59
C LEU A 124 -1.42 18.89 -9.92
N SER A 125 -2.73 19.09 -10.01
CA SER A 125 -3.66 18.03 -10.41
C SER A 125 -3.33 17.54 -11.83
N ASN A 126 -3.15 18.45 -12.78
CA ASN A 126 -2.84 18.11 -14.17
C ASN A 126 -1.52 17.35 -14.35
N VAL A 127 -0.47 17.72 -13.60
CA VAL A 127 0.84 17.05 -13.72
C VAL A 127 0.94 15.77 -12.89
N THR A 128 0.11 15.59 -11.85
CA THR A 128 0.15 14.39 -11.01
C THR A 128 -0.80 13.28 -11.45
N ILE A 129 -1.80 13.55 -12.31
CA ILE A 129 -2.76 12.55 -12.80
C ILE A 129 -2.08 11.30 -13.39
N ALA A 130 -0.96 11.47 -14.11
CA ALA A 130 -0.26 10.34 -14.74
C ALA A 130 0.53 9.48 -13.74
N THR A 131 0.95 10.06 -12.62
CA THR A 131 1.84 9.43 -11.62
C THR A 131 1.05 8.86 -10.43
N ALA A 132 -0.11 9.44 -10.14
CA ALA A 132 -0.96 9.07 -9.03
C ALA A 132 -1.77 7.80 -9.32
N GLN A 133 -1.32 6.65 -8.81
CA GLN A 133 -2.14 5.44 -8.79
C GLN A 133 -3.31 5.62 -7.80
N SER A 134 -4.52 5.20 -8.18
CA SER A 134 -5.76 5.39 -7.41
C SER A 134 -5.79 4.76 -6.01
N GLN A 135 -4.78 3.94 -5.68
CA GLN A 135 -4.70 3.17 -4.44
C GLN A 135 -3.98 3.89 -3.29
N TYR A 136 -3.34 5.03 -3.56
CA TYR A 136 -2.64 5.83 -2.54
C TYR A 136 -3.28 7.19 -2.39
N ASN A 137 -3.22 7.69 -1.15
CA ASN A 137 -3.61 9.05 -0.83
C ASN A 137 -2.37 9.92 -0.78
N PHE A 138 -2.46 11.15 -1.27
CA PHE A 138 -1.38 12.11 -1.09
C PHE A 138 -1.86 13.55 -1.07
N GLU A 139 -1.07 14.41 -0.46
CA GLU A 139 -1.25 15.86 -0.50
C GLU A 139 0.09 16.56 -0.72
N ILE A 140 0.02 17.72 -1.35
CA ILE A 140 1.15 18.61 -1.60
C ILE A 140 0.87 19.91 -0.89
N ARG A 141 1.80 20.34 -0.05
CA ARG A 141 1.70 21.56 0.78
C ARG A 141 2.85 22.50 0.48
N ILE A 142 2.57 23.80 0.61
CA ILE A 142 3.57 24.87 0.60
C ILE A 142 3.32 25.72 1.84
N ASP A 143 4.31 25.84 2.73
CA ASP A 143 4.20 26.52 4.03
C ASP A 143 2.96 26.11 4.82
N ASP A 144 2.76 24.79 4.93
CA ASP A 144 1.63 24.14 5.61
C ASP A 144 0.25 24.40 4.99
N VAL A 145 0.15 25.16 3.89
CA VAL A 145 -1.09 25.32 3.10
C VAL A 145 -1.19 24.20 2.07
N VAL A 146 -2.33 23.50 2.03
CA VAL A 146 -2.57 22.43 1.06
C VAL A 146 -2.80 23.05 -0.32
N MET A 147 -1.90 22.74 -1.27
CA MET A 147 -2.02 23.16 -2.66
C MET A 147 -2.82 22.15 -3.47
N PHE A 148 -2.62 20.87 -3.21
CA PHE A 148 -3.32 19.79 -3.89
C PHE A 148 -3.49 18.59 -2.96
N SER A 149 -4.59 17.86 -3.12
CA SER A 149 -4.84 16.65 -2.37
C SER A 149 -5.65 15.66 -3.21
N SER A 150 -5.22 14.40 -3.21
CA SER A 150 -5.93 13.28 -3.80
C SER A 150 -6.02 12.19 -2.74
N TYR A 151 -7.20 12.01 -2.14
CA TYR A 151 -7.40 10.99 -1.12
C TYR A 151 -8.83 10.47 -1.05
N THR A 152 -8.95 9.22 -0.62
CA THR A 152 -10.20 8.54 -0.27
C THR A 152 -10.35 8.35 1.25
N SER A 153 -9.25 8.44 1.99
CA SER A 153 -9.21 8.34 3.46
C SER A 153 -8.38 9.46 4.09
N THR A 154 -8.76 9.87 5.30
CA THR A 154 -8.05 10.90 6.07
C THR A 154 -6.72 10.38 6.62
N GLN A 155 -5.77 11.28 6.86
CA GLN A 155 -4.45 10.95 7.43
C GLN A 155 -4.55 10.29 8.81
N ASP A 156 -5.57 10.62 9.61
CA ASP A 156 -5.74 10.07 10.97
C ASP A 156 -5.95 8.56 10.99
N ASN A 157 -6.44 8.00 9.88
CA ASN A 157 -6.68 6.56 9.74
C ASN A 157 -5.56 5.86 8.96
N ALA A 158 -4.48 6.57 8.62
CA ALA A 158 -3.39 6.02 7.84
C ALA A 158 -2.62 4.95 8.62
N LYS A 159 -2.41 3.79 8.01
CA LYS A 159 -1.51 2.76 8.54
C LYS A 159 -0.05 3.14 8.35
N SER A 160 0.23 3.95 7.34
CA SER A 160 1.57 4.44 6.99
C SER A 160 1.46 5.81 6.37
N LEU A 161 2.27 6.75 6.84
CA LEU A 161 2.39 8.10 6.29
C LEU A 161 3.87 8.42 6.10
N ILE A 162 4.23 8.77 4.87
CA ILE A 162 5.57 9.23 4.51
C ILE A 162 5.47 10.69 4.09
N SER A 163 6.40 11.51 4.59
CA SER A 163 6.49 12.93 4.28
C SER A 163 7.87 13.22 3.67
N SER A 164 7.86 13.72 2.44
CA SER A 164 9.03 14.20 1.72
C SER A 164 9.02 15.73 1.73
N LYS A 165 10.11 16.34 2.20
CA LYS A 165 10.22 17.80 2.37
C LYS A 165 11.35 18.34 1.52
N SER A 166 11.09 19.46 0.85
CA SER A 166 12.09 20.20 0.09
C SER A 166 11.90 21.71 0.32
N ILE A 167 12.98 22.46 0.09
CA ILE A 167 12.92 23.92 0.06
C ILE A 167 12.81 24.33 -1.40
N ILE A 168 11.83 25.17 -1.70
CA ILE A 168 11.65 25.75 -3.03
C ILE A 168 11.79 27.27 -2.96
N SER A 169 12.33 27.83 -4.02
CA SER A 169 12.52 29.26 -4.20
C SER A 169 12.67 29.55 -5.68
N GLY A 170 12.43 30.79 -6.09
CA GLY A 170 12.62 31.16 -7.48
C GLY A 170 12.57 32.66 -7.68
N VAL A 171 12.49 33.04 -8.95
CA VAL A 171 12.49 34.43 -9.41
C VAL A 171 11.14 34.68 -10.11
N ILE A 172 10.42 35.74 -9.73
CA ILE A 172 9.16 36.15 -10.41
C ILE A 172 9.47 37.13 -11.54
N ASP A 173 10.38 38.06 -11.28
CA ASP A 173 10.92 39.03 -12.24
C ASP A 173 12.43 39.13 -11.97
N ASN A 174 13.23 39.60 -12.93
CA ASN A 174 14.71 39.70 -12.83
C ASN A 174 15.28 40.27 -11.50
N SER A 175 14.48 40.95 -10.68
CA SER A 175 14.86 41.47 -9.35
C SER A 175 14.06 40.91 -8.17
N ASN A 176 12.94 40.21 -8.39
CA ASN A 176 12.01 39.79 -7.35
C ASN A 176 12.15 38.29 -7.07
N PHE A 177 12.68 37.95 -5.90
CA PHE A 177 12.79 36.57 -5.42
C PHE A 177 11.57 36.19 -4.57
N TRP A 178 11.14 34.94 -4.65
CA TRP A 178 10.15 34.36 -3.76
C TRP A 178 10.73 33.15 -3.01
N GLY A 179 10.16 32.87 -1.85
CA GLY A 179 10.67 31.87 -0.92
C GLY A 179 11.81 32.40 -0.02
N PRO A 180 12.53 31.51 0.67
CA PRO A 180 12.37 30.06 0.65
C PRO A 180 11.03 29.63 1.27
N TYR A 181 10.32 28.71 0.59
CA TYR A 181 9.14 28.06 1.14
C TYR A 181 9.40 26.59 1.39
N LYS A 182 8.78 26.05 2.43
CA LYS A 182 8.80 24.62 2.74
C LYS A 182 7.73 23.92 1.90
N ALA A 183 8.15 23.17 0.91
CA ALA A 183 7.27 22.27 0.18
C ALA A 183 7.27 20.89 0.85
N GLU A 184 6.09 20.30 1.01
CA GLU A 184 5.90 19.01 1.65
C GLU A 184 4.94 18.14 0.84
N ILE A 185 5.39 16.93 0.50
CA ILE A 185 4.59 15.91 -0.17
C ILE A 185 4.35 14.81 0.84
N ARG A 186 3.09 14.59 1.20
CA ARG A 186 2.71 13.49 2.10
C ARG A 186 1.99 12.42 1.30
N VAL A 187 2.40 11.18 1.47
CA VAL A 187 1.75 10.01 0.87
C VAL A 187 1.37 9.05 1.97
N TRP A 188 0.13 8.56 1.94
CA TRP A 188 -0.39 7.63 2.94
C TRP A 188 -1.36 6.61 2.37
N GLN A 189 -1.61 5.58 3.17
CA GLN A 189 -2.57 4.52 2.90
C GLN A 189 -3.33 4.14 4.16
#